data_AF-A0A382V4W2-F1
#
_entry.id   AF-A0A382V4W2-F1
#
_cell.length_a   1.000
_cell.length_b   1.000
_cell.length_c   1.000
_cell.angle_alpha   90.00
_cell.angle_beta   90.00
_cell.angle_gamma   90.00
#
_symmetry.space_group_name_H-M   'P 1'
#
loop_
_entity.id
_entity.type
_entity.pdbx_description
1 polymer ?
#
loop_
_entity_poly.entity_id
_entity_poly.type
_entity_poly.pdbx_seq_one_letter_code
_entity_poly.pdbx_strand_id
1 'polypeptide(L)'
;MPDLVDGGWLRCRIITMKKFLTSLTTILLLSQFSGTVFAACIEGNCVNDQGTYTFADGDKYVGEYKDGKYHGQGTYTYADGAK
;
A
#
# COMPACT_ATOMS: atom_id res chain seq x y z
N MET A 1 -48.05 -18.58 -29.86
CA MET A 1 -48.50 -17.19 -29.87
C MET A 1 -48.82 -16.78 -28.44
N PRO A 2 -48.49 -15.56 -27.99
CA PRO A 2 -47.61 -14.57 -28.65
C PRO A 2 -46.11 -14.98 -28.54
N ASP A 3 -45.13 -14.40 -27.80
CA ASP A 3 -45.11 -13.24 -26.88
C ASP A 3 -43.70 -12.71 -26.53
N LEU A 4 -43.68 -11.51 -25.93
CA LEU A 4 -42.62 -10.80 -25.18
C LEU A 4 -41.13 -11.05 -25.54
N VAL A 5 -40.75 -10.41 -26.66
CA VAL A 5 -39.37 -9.99 -26.96
C VAL A 5 -39.12 -8.60 -26.31
N ASP A 6 -37.89 -8.06 -26.42
CA ASP A 6 -37.54 -6.64 -26.21
C ASP A 6 -37.55 -6.06 -24.77
N GLY A 7 -36.54 -6.44 -23.98
CA GLY A 7 -36.19 -5.71 -22.74
C GLY A 7 -34.75 -5.86 -22.23
N GLY A 8 -34.17 -7.08 -22.28
CA GLY A 8 -32.89 -7.37 -21.62
C GLY A 8 -31.65 -6.68 -22.20
N TRP A 9 -31.59 -6.51 -23.53
CA TRP A 9 -30.35 -6.17 -24.23
C TRP A 9 -29.84 -4.74 -23.97
N LEU A 10 -30.70 -3.73 -23.88
CA LEU A 10 -30.25 -2.37 -23.55
C LEU A 10 -29.73 -2.29 -22.10
N ARG A 11 -30.41 -2.94 -21.14
CA ARG A 11 -29.95 -2.93 -19.74
C ARG A 11 -28.62 -3.67 -19.57
N CYS A 12 -28.39 -4.76 -20.30
CA CYS A 12 -27.09 -5.43 -20.32
C CYS A 12 -25.97 -4.49 -20.83
N ARG A 13 -26.16 -3.80 -21.97
CA ARG A 13 -25.14 -2.88 -22.52
C ARG A 13 -24.85 -1.69 -21.59
N ILE A 14 -25.86 -1.12 -20.94
CA ILE A 14 -25.68 -0.03 -19.96
C ILE A 14 -24.88 -0.52 -18.74
N ILE A 15 -25.19 -1.70 -18.19
CA ILE A 15 -24.47 -2.27 -17.04
C ILE A 15 -22.99 -2.54 -17.40
N THR A 16 -22.73 -3.07 -18.60
CA THR A 16 -21.35 -3.34 -19.07
C THR A 16 -20.54 -2.06 -19.25
N MET A 17 -21.12 -0.98 -19.81
CA MET A 17 -20.44 0.32 -19.88
C MET A 17 -20.20 0.93 -18.49
N LYS A 18 -21.16 0.79 -17.56
CA LYS A 18 -21.02 1.29 -16.18
C LYS A 18 -19.83 0.61 -15.46
N LYS A 19 -19.68 -0.72 -15.62
CA LYS A 19 -18.55 -1.50 -15.10
C LYS A 19 -17.20 -1.04 -15.64
N PHE A 20 -17.13 -0.67 -16.91
CA PHE A 20 -15.91 -0.14 -17.53
C PHE A 20 -15.53 1.21 -16.92
N LEU A 21 -16.51 2.11 -16.73
CA LEU A 21 -16.29 3.40 -16.12
C LEU A 21 -15.84 3.30 -14.64
N THR A 22 -16.44 2.38 -13.86
CA THR A 22 -16.01 2.14 -12.48
C THR A 22 -14.59 1.58 -12.40
N SER A 23 -14.18 0.75 -13.37
CA SER A 23 -12.81 0.21 -13.45
C SER A 23 -11.78 1.33 -13.61
N LEU A 24 -12.01 2.28 -14.53
CA LEU A 24 -11.14 3.46 -14.68
C LEU A 24 -11.05 4.27 -13.38
N THR A 25 -12.17 4.49 -12.67
CA THR A 25 -12.13 5.23 -11.40
C THR A 25 -11.36 4.49 -10.30
N THR A 26 -11.43 3.16 -10.22
CA THR A 26 -10.61 2.40 -9.25
C THR A 26 -9.13 2.40 -9.61
N ILE A 27 -8.78 2.33 -10.90
CA ILE A 27 -7.37 2.40 -11.36
C ILE A 27 -6.77 3.78 -11.02
N LEU A 28 -7.54 4.86 -11.20
CA LEU A 28 -7.13 6.23 -10.89
C LEU A 28 -7.09 6.56 -9.38
N LEU A 29 -7.67 5.70 -8.53
CA LEU A 29 -7.56 5.77 -7.07
C LEU A 29 -6.39 4.93 -6.54
N LEU A 30 -6.11 3.76 -7.14
CA LEU A 30 -4.96 2.93 -6.78
C LEU A 30 -3.62 3.64 -7.02
N SER A 31 -3.53 4.52 -8.02
CA SER A 31 -2.35 5.37 -8.25
C SER A 31 -2.12 6.46 -7.19
N GLN A 32 -3.06 6.67 -6.25
CA GLN A 32 -2.95 7.69 -5.19
C GLN A 32 -2.27 7.16 -3.92
N PHE A 33 -2.09 5.84 -3.80
CA PHE A 33 -1.22 5.20 -2.79
C PHE A 33 0.26 5.30 -3.18
N SER A 34 0.70 6.46 -3.67
CA SER A 34 2.12 6.76 -3.81
C SER A 34 2.69 7.00 -2.40
N GLY A 35 3.63 6.16 -1.98
CA GLY A 35 3.97 5.99 -0.57
C GLY A 35 4.50 7.26 0.11
N THR A 36 3.71 7.83 1.02
CA THR A 36 4.21 8.78 2.01
C THR A 36 5.05 8.04 3.03
N VAL A 37 6.37 8.18 2.91
CA VAL A 37 7.33 7.57 3.85
C VAL A 37 7.29 8.36 5.17
N PHE A 38 6.49 7.89 6.12
CA PHE A 38 6.49 8.40 7.48
C PHE A 38 7.55 7.70 8.32
N ALA A 39 8.31 8.45 9.12
CA ALA A 39 9.30 7.90 10.03
C ALA A 39 8.63 7.06 11.13
N ALA A 40 8.73 5.73 11.05
CA ALA A 40 7.90 4.82 11.83
C ALA A 40 8.56 3.44 12.04
N CYS A 41 8.20 2.80 13.15
CA CYS A 41 8.44 1.37 13.34
C CYS A 41 7.50 0.58 12.43
N ILE A 42 8.05 -0.20 11.51
CA ILE A 42 7.27 -1.01 10.55
C ILE A 42 7.16 -2.49 10.95
N GLU A 43 8.03 -2.95 11.85
CA GLU A 43 8.08 -4.35 12.30
C GLU A 43 8.74 -4.45 13.68
N GLY A 44 8.37 -5.46 14.47
CA GLY A 44 8.96 -5.70 15.80
C GLY A 44 8.68 -4.61 16.83
N ASN A 45 9.61 -4.42 17.77
CA ASN A 45 9.50 -3.46 18.88
C ASN A 45 10.67 -2.46 18.85
N CYS A 46 10.46 -1.30 18.23
CA CYS A 46 11.47 -0.23 18.16
C CYS A 46 11.63 0.58 19.47
N VAL A 47 11.22 0.03 20.61
CA VAL A 47 11.38 0.65 21.95
C VAL A 47 12.32 -0.16 22.83
N ASN A 48 12.14 -1.47 22.89
CA ASN A 48 13.03 -2.44 23.53
C ASN A 48 12.98 -3.75 22.72
N ASP A 49 14.05 -4.55 22.73
CA ASP A 49 14.19 -5.76 21.90
C ASP A 49 14.32 -5.44 20.38
N GLN A 50 14.11 -6.41 19.50
CA GLN A 50 14.36 -6.24 18.06
C GLN A 50 13.20 -5.54 17.32
N GLY A 51 13.55 -4.62 16.42
CA GLY A 51 12.60 -3.91 15.56
C GLY A 51 13.18 -3.45 14.23
N THR A 52 12.29 -3.05 13.33
CA THR A 52 12.61 -2.41 12.05
C THR A 52 11.98 -1.03 12.00
N TYR A 53 12.81 0.01 11.94
CA TYR A 53 12.38 1.41 11.81
C TYR A 53 12.78 1.94 10.44
N THR A 54 11.81 2.55 9.76
CA THR A 54 12.02 3.28 8.50
C THR A 54 12.01 4.77 8.80
N PHE A 55 12.98 5.52 8.29
CA PHE A 55 13.06 6.97 8.40
C PHE A 55 12.26 7.66 7.28
N ALA A 56 11.91 8.94 7.45
CA ALA A 56 11.17 9.69 6.43
C ALA A 56 11.94 9.81 5.09
N ASP A 57 13.27 9.78 5.17
CA ASP A 57 14.20 9.85 4.04
C ASP A 57 14.28 8.53 3.24
N GLY A 58 13.60 7.47 3.69
CA GLY A 58 13.57 6.14 3.06
C GLY A 58 14.57 5.14 3.62
N ASP A 59 15.53 5.61 4.43
CA ASP A 59 16.49 4.77 5.15
C ASP A 59 15.77 3.78 6.10
N LYS A 60 16.43 2.68 6.46
CA LYS A 60 15.87 1.65 7.33
C LYS A 60 16.92 1.04 8.27
N TYR A 61 16.64 1.04 9.57
CA TYR A 61 17.43 0.29 10.57
C TYR A 61 16.67 -0.95 11.04
N VAL A 62 17.31 -2.12 10.94
CA VAL A 62 16.85 -3.41 11.49
C VAL A 62 17.81 -3.81 12.59
N GLY A 63 17.36 -3.93 13.84
CA GLY A 63 18.27 -4.28 14.94
C GLY A 63 17.63 -4.23 16.32
N GLU A 64 18.47 -4.32 17.35
CA GLU A 64 18.04 -4.23 18.74
C GLU A 64 17.82 -2.77 19.17
N TYR A 65 16.83 -2.57 20.04
CA TYR A 65 16.47 -1.29 20.64
C TYR A 65 16.51 -1.42 22.16
N LYS A 66 16.78 -0.29 22.81
CA LYS A 66 16.66 -0.15 24.25
C LYS A 66 16.28 1.28 24.62
N ASP A 67 15.24 1.43 25.43
CA ASP A 67 14.70 2.73 25.87
C ASP A 67 14.47 3.73 24.71
N GLY A 68 14.01 3.22 23.55
CA GLY A 68 13.75 4.00 22.34
C GLY A 68 14.99 4.39 21.52
N LYS A 69 16.15 3.77 21.79
CA LYS A 69 17.43 4.02 21.09
C LYS A 69 17.98 2.74 20.49
N TYR A 70 18.74 2.85 19.40
CA TYR A 70 19.48 1.73 18.82
C TYR A 70 20.47 1.16 19.85
N HIS A 71 20.50 -0.17 19.97
CA HIS A 71 21.32 -0.90 20.93
C HIS A 71 21.85 -2.19 20.28
N GLY A 72 22.73 -2.91 20.98
CA GLY A 72 23.19 -4.24 20.55
C GLY A 72 23.73 -4.26 19.11
N GLN A 73 23.22 -5.18 18.28
CA GLN A 73 23.54 -5.24 16.84
C GLN A 73 22.35 -4.86 15.95
N GLY A 74 22.67 -4.27 14.79
CA GLY A 74 21.70 -3.94 13.76
C GLY A 74 22.34 -3.51 12.45
N THR A 75 21.54 -3.59 11.39
CA THR A 75 21.88 -3.26 10.00
C THR A 75 21.16 -1.97 9.62
N TYR A 76 21.92 -0.92 9.34
CA TYR A 76 21.41 0.28 8.66
C TYR A 76 21.42 0.03 7.14
N THR A 77 20.34 0.40 6.45
CA THR A 77 20.19 0.32 4.99
C THR A 77 19.79 1.69 4.48
N TYR A 78 20.57 2.25 3.57
CA TYR A 78 20.29 3.57 3.00
C TYR A 78 19.26 3.48 1.85
N ALA A 79 18.42 4.51 1.70
CA ALA A 79 17.42 4.63 0.64
C ALA A 79 18.05 4.56 -0.77
N ASP A 80 19.24 5.16 -0.93
CA ASP A 80 20.06 5.12 -2.15
C ASP A 80 20.59 3.71 -2.50
N GLY A 81 20.30 2.69 -1.70
CA GLY A 81 20.75 1.31 -1.93
C GLY A 81 22.23 1.07 -1.63
N ALA A 82 22.94 2.06 -1.08
CA ALA A 82 24.27 1.91 -0.51
C ALA A 82 24.24 0.94 0.69
N LYS A 83 25.30 0.14 0.82
CA LYS A 83 25.48 -0.93 1.81
C LYS A 83 26.91 -0.91 2.33
#